data_AF-A0A8H6QML0-F1
#
_entry.id   AF-A0A8H6QML0-F1
#
_cell.length_a   1.000
_cell.length_b   1.000
_cell.length_c   1.000
_cell.angle_alpha   90.00
_cell.angle_beta   90.00
_cell.angle_gamma   90.00
#
_symmetry.space_group_name_H-M   'P 1'
#
loop_
_entity.id
_entity.type
_entity.pdbx_description
1 polymer ?
#
loop_
_entity_poly.entity_id
_entity_poly.type
_entity_poly.pdbx_seq_one_letter_code
_entity_poly.pdbx_strand_id
1 'polypeptide(L)'
;MLDEISSDGSSDDTMSDMGYMSDCSSVVTDDGYLAGDDDTGTILWRHVEFCIVRNPEPGRPNILVAIVTLIHTKGEDRKPRIKRFVIEHEDNLIFDLLSQLLSLALHDGIFAPDIRGIEDIYTKQIPSHRRGMQLKIRREWLDVPIFREPERTDEGYRTSRSIPLKAATSGRYLKRTGEQSGQEKNLTQKVLRRGGINAINNRAPASVRDQVAGHESNAVKYYLNEMVDFDTAAAFHRRASNETVQRELRSATLLADNTAPLGLTDEEKRKINRNPEKRFASGVIEE
;
A
#
# COMPACT_ATOMS: atom_id res chain seq x y z
N MET A 1 -10.39 -72.07 38.06
CA MET A 1 -11.64 -71.83 37.32
C MET A 1 -11.27 -70.84 36.24
N LEU A 2 -10.90 -71.30 35.03
CA LEU A 2 -11.80 -71.83 33.99
C LEU A 2 -12.91 -70.79 33.69
N ASP A 3 -13.08 -70.19 32.51
CA ASP A 3 -12.52 -70.45 31.18
C ASP A 3 -12.51 -69.18 30.30
N GLU A 4 -11.69 -69.28 29.25
CA GLU A 4 -11.65 -68.52 27.99
C GLU A 4 -12.98 -68.61 27.20
N ILE A 5 -13.30 -67.70 26.28
CA ILE A 5 -13.07 -67.74 24.81
C ILE A 5 -13.54 -66.35 24.29
N SER A 6 -12.80 -65.49 23.58
CA SER A 6 -11.98 -65.57 22.35
C SER A 6 -12.74 -65.40 21.01
N SER A 7 -12.18 -64.50 20.18
CA SER A 7 -12.30 -64.34 18.71
C SER A 7 -13.47 -63.47 18.19
N ASP A 8 -13.33 -62.63 17.15
CA ASP A 8 -12.21 -62.31 16.27
C ASP A 8 -12.52 -61.07 15.40
N GLY A 9 -11.47 -60.40 14.89
CA GLY A 9 -11.45 -59.58 13.65
C GLY A 9 -12.11 -58.19 13.73
N SER A 10 -11.54 -57.07 13.31
CA SER A 10 -10.58 -56.83 12.23
C SER A 10 -9.95 -55.45 12.45
N SER A 11 -8.63 -55.36 12.29
CA SER A 11 -7.88 -54.13 12.06
C SER A 11 -8.35 -53.44 10.78
N ASP A 12 -8.48 -52.11 10.79
CA ASP A 12 -7.92 -51.31 9.70
C ASP A 12 -7.54 -49.92 10.20
N ASP A 13 -6.38 -49.49 9.74
CA ASP A 13 -5.69 -48.26 10.09
C ASP A 13 -6.40 -47.05 9.49
N THR A 14 -6.50 -45.96 10.25
CA THR A 14 -6.40 -44.63 9.64
C THR A 14 -5.91 -43.61 10.65
N MET A 15 -4.57 -43.45 10.63
CA MET A 15 -3.90 -42.20 10.97
C MET A 15 -4.66 -41.03 10.34
N SER A 16 -5.28 -40.19 11.18
CA SER A 16 -5.55 -38.81 10.80
C SER A 16 -4.67 -37.94 11.66
N ASP A 17 -3.46 -37.77 11.15
CA ASP A 17 -2.56 -36.66 11.41
C ASP A 17 -3.35 -35.36 11.16
N MET A 18 -4.04 -34.89 12.20
CA MET A 18 -4.76 -33.62 12.17
C MET A 18 -3.70 -32.54 12.37
N GLY A 19 -2.89 -32.35 11.33
CA GLY A 19 -1.96 -31.25 11.20
C GLY A 19 -2.73 -29.96 11.44
N TYR A 20 -2.46 -29.34 12.58
CA TYR A 20 -2.82 -27.97 12.90
C TYR A 20 -2.08 -27.08 11.88
N MET A 21 -2.63 -27.00 10.67
CA MET A 21 -2.31 -25.97 9.70
C MET A 21 -2.87 -24.69 10.32
N SER A 22 -2.03 -24.06 11.14
CA SER A 22 -2.21 -22.71 11.63
C SER A 22 -2.43 -21.82 10.41
N ASP A 23 -3.67 -21.44 10.17
CA ASP A 23 -4.08 -20.46 9.17
C ASP A 23 -3.38 -19.12 9.44
N CYS A 24 -2.17 -18.97 8.89
CA CYS A 24 -1.48 -17.69 8.75
C CYS A 24 -2.24 -16.71 7.83
N SER A 25 -3.38 -17.14 7.28
CA SER A 25 -4.38 -16.29 6.62
C SER A 25 -4.94 -15.20 7.55
N SER A 26 -4.89 -15.37 8.87
CA SER A 26 -5.47 -14.41 9.82
C SER A 26 -4.55 -13.23 10.18
N VAL A 27 -3.26 -13.27 9.79
CA VAL A 27 -2.22 -12.36 10.29
C VAL A 27 -1.91 -11.20 9.32
N VAL A 28 -2.52 -11.19 8.14
CA VAL A 28 -2.04 -10.39 7.01
C VAL A 28 -3.15 -9.71 6.21
N THR A 29 -2.88 -8.47 5.78
CA THR A 29 -3.86 -7.41 5.67
C THR A 29 -4.23 -7.04 4.24
N ASP A 30 -5.50 -7.29 3.92
CA ASP A 30 -6.36 -6.30 3.27
C ASP A 30 -7.68 -6.35 4.05
N ASP A 31 -7.84 -5.46 5.04
CA ASP A 31 -9.08 -5.36 5.81
C ASP A 31 -10.08 -4.39 5.15
N GLY A 32 -9.76 -3.84 3.97
CA GLY A 32 -10.57 -2.85 3.25
C GLY A 32 -10.76 -1.52 3.98
N TYR A 33 -10.10 -1.33 5.13
CA TYR A 33 -10.28 -0.15 5.97
C TYR A 33 -9.18 0.88 5.68
N LEU A 34 -9.58 2.10 5.32
CA LEU A 34 -8.64 3.19 5.01
C LEU A 34 -8.69 4.33 6.03
N ALA A 35 -9.67 4.35 6.93
CA ALA A 35 -9.78 5.43 7.90
C ALA A 35 -8.66 5.38 8.95
N GLY A 36 -8.40 6.52 9.57
CA GLY A 36 -7.43 6.69 10.64
C GLY A 36 -8.06 7.44 11.80
N ASP A 37 -7.21 7.93 12.71
CA ASP A 37 -7.64 8.81 13.79
C ASP A 37 -7.84 10.24 13.26
N ASP A 38 -9.10 10.64 13.13
CA ASP A 38 -9.53 11.96 12.63
C ASP A 38 -8.98 13.12 13.48
N ASP A 39 -8.71 12.92 14.77
CA ASP A 39 -8.18 13.97 15.64
C ASP A 39 -6.71 14.26 15.33
N THR A 40 -5.95 13.23 14.95
CA THR A 40 -4.52 13.38 14.64
C THR A 40 -4.26 13.66 13.17
N GLY A 41 -5.12 13.18 12.27
CA GLY A 41 -5.01 13.37 10.83
C GLY A 41 -3.67 12.87 10.26
N THR A 42 -3.06 11.86 10.89
CA THR A 42 -1.71 11.38 10.53
C THR A 42 -1.74 10.32 9.45
N ILE A 43 -0.60 10.11 8.80
CA ILE A 43 -0.40 9.00 7.86
C ILE A 43 0.02 7.74 8.62
N LEU A 44 -0.69 6.64 8.36
CA LEU A 44 -0.52 5.33 8.96
C LEU A 44 0.10 4.36 7.95
N TRP A 45 0.67 3.24 8.40
CA TRP A 45 1.18 2.22 7.49
C TRP A 45 0.09 1.62 6.58
N ARG A 46 -1.17 1.56 7.02
CA ARG A 46 -2.30 1.17 6.16
C ARG A 46 -2.52 2.07 4.95
N HIS A 47 -2.02 3.31 4.99
CA HIS A 47 -2.13 4.26 3.89
C HIS A 47 -1.02 4.11 2.84
N VAL A 48 -0.11 3.16 3.03
CA VAL A 48 1.00 2.91 2.11
C VAL A 48 0.95 1.46 1.62
N GLU A 49 0.78 1.30 0.32
CA GLU A 49 0.84 -0.01 -0.33
C GLU A 49 2.20 -0.12 -1.01
N PHE A 50 3.03 -1.07 -0.57
CA PHE A 50 4.23 -1.43 -1.32
C PHE A 50 3.87 -2.46 -2.38
N CYS A 51 4.13 -2.16 -3.65
CA CYS A 51 3.84 -3.04 -4.77
C CYS A 51 5.14 -3.36 -5.50
N ILE A 52 5.28 -4.62 -5.91
CA ILE A 52 6.35 -5.04 -6.81
C ILE A 52 5.76 -5.39 -8.17
N VAL A 53 6.45 -5.01 -9.22
CA VAL A 53 6.09 -5.30 -10.61
C VAL A 53 7.22 -6.05 -11.27
N ARG A 54 6.86 -7.03 -12.10
CA ARG A 54 7.85 -7.76 -12.87
C ARG A 54 8.58 -6.80 -13.81
N ASN A 55 9.90 -6.87 -13.79
CA ASN A 55 10.69 -6.08 -14.74
C ASN A 55 10.41 -6.56 -16.17
N PRO A 56 10.15 -5.66 -17.13
CA PRO A 56 9.99 -6.04 -18.53
C PRO A 56 11.27 -6.66 -19.13
N GLU A 57 12.44 -6.32 -18.59
CA GLU A 57 13.71 -6.95 -18.99
C GLU A 57 13.93 -8.28 -18.25
N PRO A 58 14.04 -9.42 -18.97
CA PRO A 58 14.28 -10.72 -18.35
C PRO A 58 15.57 -10.73 -17.51
N GLY A 59 15.51 -11.35 -16.33
CA GLY A 59 16.67 -11.49 -15.43
C GLY A 59 17.00 -10.25 -14.59
N ARG A 60 16.29 -9.13 -14.79
CA ARG A 60 16.39 -7.97 -13.89
C ARG A 60 15.54 -8.16 -12.64
N PRO A 61 15.94 -7.57 -11.49
CA PRO A 61 15.11 -7.54 -10.30
C PRO A 61 13.77 -6.85 -10.54
N ASN A 62 12.76 -7.21 -9.75
CA ASN A 62 11.45 -6.56 -9.77
C ASN A 62 11.57 -5.06 -9.50
N ILE A 63 10.58 -4.30 -9.98
CA ILE A 63 10.47 -2.87 -9.73
C ILE A 63 9.58 -2.70 -8.50
N LEU A 64 10.13 -2.11 -7.43
CA LEU A 64 9.36 -1.72 -6.25
C LEU A 64 8.78 -0.32 -6.44
N VAL A 65 7.55 -0.12 -5.99
CA VAL A 65 6.94 1.18 -5.79
C VAL A 65 6.12 1.24 -4.51
N ALA A 66 5.82 2.45 -4.06
CA ALA A 66 4.83 2.69 -3.02
C ALA A 66 3.65 3.49 -3.59
N ILE A 67 2.43 3.07 -3.28
CA ILE A 67 1.22 3.87 -3.50
C ILE A 67 0.86 4.48 -2.15
N VAL A 68 0.96 5.81 -2.07
CA VAL A 68 0.67 6.56 -0.84
C VAL A 68 -0.70 7.21 -0.96
N THR A 69 -1.60 6.81 -0.07
CA THR A 69 -2.97 7.31 0.01
C THR A 69 -3.06 8.45 1.01
N LEU A 70 -3.41 9.65 0.54
CA LEU A 70 -3.66 10.81 1.38
C LEU A 70 -5.17 10.98 1.55
N ILE A 71 -5.65 10.69 2.76
CA ILE A 71 -7.02 10.96 3.19
C ILE A 71 -7.10 12.34 3.86
N HIS A 72 -6.20 12.59 4.82
CA HIS A 72 -6.19 13.79 5.68
C HIS A 72 -5.65 15.03 4.99
N THR A 73 -6.47 15.69 4.17
CA THR A 73 -6.02 16.84 3.38
C THR A 73 -6.87 18.08 3.58
N LYS A 74 -6.26 19.26 3.35
CA LYS A 74 -6.91 20.55 3.56
C LYS A 74 -8.28 20.61 2.87
N GLY A 75 -9.33 20.84 3.65
CA GLY A 75 -10.71 20.99 3.16
C GLY A 75 -11.49 19.67 3.09
N GLU A 76 -10.91 18.57 3.56
CA GLU A 76 -11.57 17.26 3.62
C GLU A 76 -12.85 17.28 4.45
N ASP A 77 -12.90 17.99 5.58
CA ASP A 77 -14.06 18.06 6.48
C ASP A 77 -15.34 18.49 5.76
N ARG A 78 -15.18 19.16 4.62
CA ARG A 78 -16.28 19.60 3.77
C ARG A 78 -16.49 18.70 2.55
N LYS A 79 -15.40 18.17 1.99
CA LYS A 79 -15.36 17.43 0.72
C LYS A 79 -14.22 16.41 0.76
N PRO A 80 -14.44 15.22 1.34
CA PRO A 80 -13.40 14.19 1.39
C PRO A 80 -13.04 13.80 -0.04
N ARG A 81 -11.74 13.84 -0.35
CA ARG A 81 -11.19 13.42 -1.62
C ARG A 81 -9.88 12.69 -1.39
N ILE A 82 -9.94 11.37 -1.57
CA ILE A 82 -8.79 10.49 -1.53
C ILE A 82 -7.87 10.83 -2.71
N LYS A 83 -6.57 10.91 -2.44
CA LYS A 83 -5.54 11.07 -3.47
C LYS A 83 -4.47 10.02 -3.27
N ARG A 84 -4.18 9.25 -4.31
CA ARG A 84 -3.17 8.21 -4.31
C ARG A 84 -2.01 8.65 -5.19
N PHE A 85 -0.81 8.63 -4.64
CA PHE A 85 0.43 9.00 -5.35
C PHE A 85 1.30 7.77 -5.53
N VAL A 86 1.74 7.54 -6.76
CA VAL A 86 2.75 6.54 -7.07
C VAL A 86 4.13 7.14 -6.77
N ILE A 87 4.88 6.49 -5.88
CA ILE A 87 6.23 6.87 -5.48
C ILE A 87 7.19 5.81 -6.03
N GLU A 88 8.04 6.23 -6.94
CA GLU A 88 9.14 5.45 -7.52
C GLU A 88 10.48 5.81 -6.86
N HIS A 89 11.52 5.05 -7.16
CA HIS A 89 12.89 5.45 -6.84
C HIS A 89 13.29 6.71 -7.58
N GLU A 90 14.08 7.55 -6.91
CA GLU A 90 14.78 8.69 -7.50
C GLU A 90 16.28 8.39 -7.59
N ASP A 91 16.93 8.80 -8.69
CA ASP A 91 18.38 8.64 -8.86
C ASP A 91 19.18 9.34 -7.75
N ASN A 92 18.65 10.48 -7.27
CA ASN A 92 19.23 11.19 -6.14
C ASN A 92 18.66 10.64 -4.84
N LEU A 93 19.46 9.86 -4.12
CA LEU A 93 19.10 9.22 -2.85
C LEU A 93 18.58 10.19 -1.77
N ILE A 94 18.98 11.46 -1.80
CA ILE A 94 18.47 12.48 -0.86
C ILE A 94 16.98 12.74 -1.09
N PHE A 95 16.51 12.57 -2.33
CA PHE A 95 15.13 12.77 -2.75
C PHE A 95 14.36 11.46 -3.00
N ASP A 96 15.03 10.31 -2.86
CA ASP A 96 14.42 9.00 -3.00
C ASP A 96 13.50 8.68 -1.82
N LEU A 97 12.26 9.18 -1.91
CA LEU A 97 11.23 8.97 -0.91
C LEU A 97 10.87 7.48 -0.77
N LEU A 98 10.95 6.70 -1.86
CA LEU A 98 10.66 5.27 -1.79
C LEU A 98 11.68 4.55 -0.91
N SER A 99 12.97 4.82 -1.09
CA SER A 99 14.02 4.26 -0.23
C SER A 99 13.88 4.71 1.23
N GLN A 100 13.47 5.96 1.47
CA GLN A 100 13.24 6.47 2.83
C GLN A 100 12.05 5.77 3.50
N LEU A 101 10.92 5.61 2.78
CA LEU A 101 9.75 4.87 3.27
C LEU A 101 10.09 3.40 3.52
N LEU A 102 10.82 2.76 2.60
CA LEU A 102 11.25 1.38 2.73
C LEU A 102 12.17 1.19 3.95
N SER A 103 13.08 2.13 4.19
CA SER A 103 13.98 2.10 5.36
C SER A 103 13.19 2.17 6.68
N LEU A 104 12.18 3.04 6.75
CA LEU A 104 11.27 3.12 7.90
C LEU A 104 10.46 1.83 8.08
N ALA A 105 9.95 1.26 6.98
CA ALA A 105 9.17 0.03 6.98
C ALA A 105 10.00 -1.16 7.47
N LEU A 106 11.27 -1.27 7.06
CA LEU A 106 12.19 -2.30 7.50
C LEU A 106 12.64 -2.10 8.95
N HIS A 107 12.89 -0.85 9.36
CA HIS A 107 13.20 -0.52 10.75
C HIS A 107 12.07 -0.93 11.70
N ASP A 108 10.82 -0.69 11.31
CA ASP A 108 9.63 -1.13 12.03
C ASP A 108 9.34 -2.63 11.83
N GLY A 109 9.97 -3.25 10.83
CA GLY A 109 9.75 -4.65 10.45
C GLY A 109 8.33 -4.92 9.98
N ILE A 110 7.64 -3.96 9.37
CA ILE A 110 6.18 -4.04 9.12
C ILE A 110 5.75 -5.18 8.19
N PHE A 111 6.66 -5.73 7.39
CA PHE A 111 6.35 -6.72 6.38
C PHE A 111 6.09 -8.11 6.98
N ALA A 112 5.38 -8.95 6.21
CA ALA A 112 5.17 -10.34 6.54
C ALA A 112 6.52 -11.11 6.72
N PRO A 113 6.53 -12.23 7.48
CA PRO A 113 7.76 -12.93 7.88
C PRO A 113 8.63 -13.44 6.73
N ASP A 114 8.07 -13.54 5.52
CA ASP A 114 8.76 -13.94 4.30
C ASP A 114 9.59 -12.82 3.66
N ILE A 115 9.59 -11.62 4.25
CA ILE A 115 10.43 -10.49 3.86
C ILE A 115 11.33 -10.14 5.04
N ARG A 116 12.59 -10.60 5.01
CA ARG A 116 13.59 -10.36 6.06
C ARG A 116 14.53 -9.20 5.73
N GLY A 117 14.54 -8.76 4.48
CA GLY A 117 15.34 -7.63 4.05
C GLY A 117 15.01 -7.16 2.63
N ILE A 118 15.82 -6.23 2.16
CA ILE A 118 15.65 -5.59 0.84
C ILE A 118 15.70 -6.64 -0.28
N GLU A 119 16.66 -7.57 -0.25
CA GLU A 119 16.82 -8.57 -1.31
C GLU A 119 15.56 -9.42 -1.53
N ASP A 120 14.89 -9.83 -0.44
CA ASP A 120 13.64 -10.60 -0.50
C ASP A 120 12.52 -9.85 -1.24
N ILE A 121 12.55 -8.52 -1.25
CA ILE A 121 11.56 -7.68 -1.94
C ILE A 121 11.82 -7.68 -3.45
N TYR A 122 13.04 -7.35 -3.87
CA TYR A 122 13.38 -7.18 -5.29
C TYR A 122 13.49 -8.53 -6.03
N THR A 123 13.71 -9.62 -5.31
CA THR A 123 13.81 -10.98 -5.88
C THR A 123 12.55 -11.82 -5.65
N LYS A 124 11.52 -11.27 -4.99
CA LYS A 124 10.29 -11.98 -4.68
C LYS A 124 9.65 -12.57 -5.94
N GLN A 125 9.25 -13.83 -5.88
CA GLN A 125 8.61 -14.48 -7.03
C GLN A 125 7.19 -13.95 -7.22
N ILE A 126 6.97 -13.29 -8.36
CA ILE A 126 5.64 -12.88 -8.80
C ILE A 126 5.03 -14.05 -9.59
N PRO A 127 3.83 -14.54 -9.26
CA PRO A 127 3.18 -15.62 -10.03
C PRO A 127 3.09 -15.27 -11.52
N SER A 128 3.32 -16.25 -12.41
CA SER A 128 3.40 -16.03 -13.87
C SER A 128 2.13 -15.42 -14.49
N HIS A 129 0.98 -15.66 -13.89
CA HIS A 129 -0.30 -15.12 -14.32
C HIS A 129 -0.56 -13.68 -13.84
N ARG A 130 0.31 -13.10 -13.01
CA ARG A 130 0.22 -11.72 -12.50
C ARG A 130 1.35 -10.86 -13.04
N ARG A 131 1.07 -9.57 -13.22
CA ARG A 131 2.07 -8.56 -13.63
C ARG A 131 2.83 -8.00 -12.43
N GLY A 132 2.12 -7.80 -11.32
CA GLY A 132 2.68 -7.38 -10.05
C GLY A 132 1.96 -8.02 -8.88
N MET A 133 2.42 -7.68 -7.68
CA MET A 133 1.75 -8.04 -6.43
C MET A 133 2.02 -6.99 -5.35
N GLN A 134 1.07 -6.86 -4.45
CA GLN A 134 1.24 -6.06 -3.23
C GLN A 134 2.01 -6.86 -2.19
N LEU A 135 2.97 -6.21 -1.54
CA LEU A 135 3.66 -6.73 -0.38
C LEU A 135 2.76 -6.60 0.85
N LYS A 136 2.81 -7.63 1.66
CA LYS A 136 1.93 -7.82 2.80
C LYS A 136 2.48 -7.14 4.05
N ILE A 137 1.67 -6.29 4.67
CA ILE A 137 1.96 -5.65 5.97
C ILE A 137 1.31 -6.49 7.08
N ARG A 138 1.97 -6.57 8.25
CA ARG A 138 1.43 -7.26 9.43
C ARG A 138 0.34 -6.42 10.08
N ARG A 139 -0.74 -7.07 10.54
CA ARG A 139 -1.93 -6.40 11.06
C ARG A 139 -1.64 -5.42 12.18
N GLU A 140 -0.74 -5.75 13.09
CA GLU A 140 -0.37 -4.92 14.23
C GLU A 140 0.32 -3.60 13.86
N TRP A 141 0.78 -3.45 12.61
CA TRP A 141 1.42 -2.23 12.13
C TRP A 141 0.50 -1.29 11.37
N LEU A 142 -0.66 -1.77 10.89
CA LEU A 142 -1.56 -0.99 10.04
C LEU A 142 -1.93 0.38 10.62
N ASP A 143 -2.27 0.39 11.91
CA ASP A 143 -2.75 1.58 12.62
C ASP A 143 -1.63 2.35 13.34
N VAL A 144 -0.37 2.06 13.01
CA VAL A 144 0.78 2.78 13.57
C VAL A 144 1.16 3.95 12.65
N PRO A 145 1.34 5.17 13.20
CA PRO A 145 1.80 6.32 12.41
C PRO A 145 3.20 6.09 11.83
N ILE A 146 3.40 6.45 10.57
CA ILE A 146 4.72 6.34 9.91
C ILE A 146 5.70 7.31 10.55
N PHE A 147 5.29 8.58 10.65
CA PHE A 147 6.08 9.64 11.28
C PHE A 147 5.65 9.81 12.73
N ARG A 148 6.58 9.59 13.67
CA ARG A 148 6.31 9.58 15.11
C ARG A 148 7.20 10.57 15.86
N GLU A 149 6.72 11.08 16.99
CA GLU A 149 7.47 12.04 17.82
C GLU A 149 8.78 11.42 18.33
N PRO A 150 9.85 12.23 18.47
CA PRO A 150 11.00 11.83 19.27
C PRO A 150 10.59 11.79 20.75
N GLU A 151 10.93 10.72 21.45
CA GLU A 151 10.76 10.62 22.90
C GLU A 151 12.11 10.50 23.59
N ARG A 152 12.27 11.22 24.70
CA ARG A 152 13.45 11.13 25.55
C ARG A 152 13.26 9.99 26.53
N THR A 153 14.23 9.10 26.56
CA THR A 153 14.36 7.98 27.49
C THR A 153 15.65 8.11 28.28
N ASP A 154 15.85 7.24 29.26
CA ASP A 154 17.09 7.18 30.04
C ASP A 154 18.31 6.86 29.18
N GLU A 155 18.12 6.17 28.04
CA GLU A 155 19.16 5.81 27.07
C GLU A 155 19.35 6.86 25.97
N GLY A 156 18.64 7.99 26.04
CA GLY A 156 18.68 9.04 25.02
C GLY A 156 17.37 9.17 24.24
N TYR A 157 17.45 9.70 23.03
CA TYR A 157 16.28 9.88 22.17
C TYR A 157 15.97 8.64 21.37
N ARG A 158 14.70 8.26 21.28
CA ARG A 158 14.20 7.25 20.35
C ARG A 158 12.93 7.73 19.65
N THR A 159 12.55 7.07 18.57
CA THR A 159 11.26 7.29 17.92
C THR A 159 10.15 6.70 18.78
N SER A 160 9.08 7.46 19.02
CA SER A 160 7.94 6.97 19.77
C SER A 160 7.29 5.79 19.07
N ARG A 161 6.72 4.86 19.85
CA ARG A 161 6.05 3.67 19.28
C ARG A 161 4.75 4.03 18.56
N SER A 162 4.00 4.99 19.07
CA SER A 162 2.64 5.30 18.60
C SER A 162 2.29 6.77 18.52
N ILE A 163 3.08 7.68 19.12
CA ILE A 163 2.72 9.11 19.14
C ILE A 163 3.01 9.73 17.76
N PRO A 164 2.00 10.23 17.02
CA PRO A 164 2.22 10.84 15.71
C PRO A 164 3.10 12.08 15.80
N LEU A 165 3.92 12.30 14.77
CA LEU A 165 4.78 13.49 14.66
C LEU A 165 3.93 14.77 14.60
N LYS A 166 4.16 15.68 15.54
CA LYS A 166 3.41 16.94 15.64
C LYS A 166 3.86 17.91 14.56
N ALA A 167 2.92 18.71 14.06
CA ALA A 167 3.20 19.80 13.11
C ALA A 167 4.27 20.80 13.61
N ALA A 168 4.29 21.07 14.91
CA ALA A 168 5.30 21.93 15.53
C ALA A 168 6.70 21.28 15.52
N THR A 169 6.79 19.97 15.77
CA THR A 169 8.05 19.23 15.72
C THR A 169 8.57 19.14 14.29
N SER A 170 7.73 18.77 13.32
CA SER A 170 8.11 18.75 11.90
C SER A 170 8.53 20.14 11.40
N GLY A 171 7.82 21.20 11.81
CA GLY A 171 8.19 22.59 11.49
C GLY A 171 9.56 22.99 12.02
N ARG A 172 9.90 22.59 13.26
CA ARG A 172 11.24 22.83 13.84
C ARG A 172 12.34 22.10 13.07
N TYR A 173 12.12 20.84 12.70
CA TYR A 173 13.09 20.07 11.90
C TYR A 173 13.29 20.69 10.53
N LEU A 174 12.21 21.03 9.84
CA LEU A 174 12.30 21.64 8.52
C LEU A 174 13.05 22.98 8.55
N LYS A 175 12.80 23.81 9.58
CA LYS A 175 13.56 25.05 9.78
C LYS A 175 15.06 24.77 9.93
N ARG A 176 15.45 23.83 10.81
CA ARG A 176 16.86 23.47 11.04
C ARG A 176 17.53 22.92 9.78
N THR A 177 16.83 22.08 9.01
CA THR A 177 17.31 21.59 7.72
C THR A 177 17.55 22.74 6.74
N GLY A 178 16.66 23.74 6.72
CA GLY A 178 16.85 24.96 5.93
C GLY A 178 18.11 25.74 6.33
N GLU A 179 18.31 25.96 7.63
CA GLU A 179 19.49 26.65 8.17
C GLU A 179 20.78 25.89 7.81
N GLN A 180 20.80 24.56 8.00
CA GLN A 180 21.96 23.71 7.71
C GLN A 180 22.27 23.60 6.21
N SER A 181 21.26 23.71 5.36
CA SER A 181 21.42 23.74 3.90
C SER A 181 21.72 25.14 3.35
N GLY A 182 21.94 26.13 4.22
CA GLY A 182 22.31 27.49 3.82
C GLY A 182 21.19 28.28 3.15
N GLN A 183 19.92 27.93 3.42
CA GLN A 183 18.79 28.67 2.86
C GLN A 183 18.71 30.08 3.45
N GLU A 184 18.55 31.08 2.59
CA GLU A 184 18.38 32.49 3.00
C GLU A 184 17.15 32.68 3.91
N LYS A 185 16.12 31.85 3.71
CA LYS A 185 14.85 31.89 4.46
C LYS A 185 14.54 30.52 5.03
N ASN A 186 13.88 30.51 6.18
CA ASN A 186 13.40 29.29 6.82
C ASN A 186 12.54 28.48 5.85
N LEU A 187 12.85 27.19 5.71
CA LEU A 187 11.96 26.25 5.06
C LEU A 187 10.71 26.04 5.93
N THR A 188 9.55 25.99 5.29
CA THR A 188 8.24 25.76 5.94
C THR A 188 7.42 24.79 5.11
N GLN A 189 6.43 24.11 5.71
CA GLN A 189 5.56 23.20 4.94
C GLN A 189 4.85 23.95 3.80
N LYS A 190 4.53 25.25 4.02
CA LYS A 190 3.92 26.12 3.01
C LYS A 190 4.84 26.37 1.80
N VAL A 191 6.15 26.53 2.03
CA VAL A 191 7.15 26.70 0.96
C VAL A 191 7.23 25.42 0.12
N LEU A 192 7.34 24.26 0.76
CA LEU A 192 7.37 22.97 0.06
C LEU A 192 6.09 22.73 -0.76
N ARG A 193 4.91 22.97 -0.15
CA ARG A 193 3.62 22.86 -0.84
C ARG A 193 3.56 23.76 -2.07
N ARG A 194 4.00 25.02 -1.95
CA ARG A 194 4.00 25.97 -3.08
C ARG A 194 4.98 25.54 -4.17
N GLY A 195 6.16 25.03 -3.79
CA GLY A 195 7.13 24.44 -4.71
C GLY A 195 6.53 23.30 -5.53
N GLY A 196 5.86 22.36 -4.86
CA GLY A 196 5.16 21.23 -5.50
C GLY A 196 4.14 21.68 -6.53
N ILE A 197 3.22 22.59 -6.14
CA ILE A 197 2.20 23.11 -7.07
C ILE A 197 2.83 23.88 -8.23
N ASN A 198 3.85 24.70 -7.97
CA ASN A 198 4.55 25.42 -9.04
C ASN A 198 5.23 24.48 -10.03
N ALA A 199 5.76 23.34 -9.56
CA ALA A 199 6.45 22.39 -10.41
C ALA A 199 5.52 21.68 -11.41
N ILE A 200 4.24 21.50 -11.06
CA ILE A 200 3.24 20.88 -11.94
C ILE A 200 2.41 21.93 -12.70
N ASN A 201 2.49 23.20 -12.32
CA ASN A 201 1.76 24.27 -12.98
C ASN A 201 2.21 24.42 -14.45
N ASN A 202 1.24 24.52 -15.36
CA ASN A 202 1.44 24.52 -16.81
C ASN A 202 2.11 23.26 -17.39
N ARG A 203 2.24 22.18 -16.60
CA ARG A 203 2.76 20.87 -17.06
C ARG A 203 1.73 19.77 -16.93
N ALA A 204 1.01 19.74 -15.81
CA ALA A 204 -0.13 18.86 -15.62
C ALA A 204 -1.40 19.48 -16.22
N PRO A 205 -2.38 18.67 -16.67
CA PRO A 205 -3.73 19.15 -16.95
C PRO A 205 -4.30 19.92 -15.76
N ALA A 206 -5.10 20.98 -16.03
CA ALA A 206 -5.64 21.83 -14.97
C ALA A 206 -6.45 21.04 -13.92
N SER A 207 -7.21 20.04 -14.35
CA SER A 207 -7.97 19.15 -13.48
C SER A 207 -7.07 18.37 -12.50
N VAL A 208 -5.94 17.84 -12.97
CA VAL A 208 -4.97 17.11 -12.13
C VAL A 208 -4.23 18.07 -11.20
N ARG A 209 -3.83 19.25 -11.70
CA ARG A 209 -3.23 20.29 -10.85
C ARG A 209 -4.16 20.67 -9.71
N ASP A 210 -5.44 20.87 -10.02
CA ASP A 210 -6.45 21.27 -9.03
C ASP A 210 -6.75 20.13 -8.05
N GLN A 211 -6.74 18.86 -8.51
CA GLN A 211 -6.80 17.69 -7.64
C GLN A 211 -5.63 17.68 -6.63
N VAL A 212 -4.39 17.81 -7.09
CA VAL A 212 -3.20 17.84 -6.23
C VAL A 212 -3.25 19.04 -5.26
N ALA A 213 -3.71 20.20 -5.72
CA ALA A 213 -3.83 21.41 -4.91
C ALA A 213 -4.98 21.36 -3.90
N GLY A 214 -5.92 20.41 -4.03
CA GLY A 214 -7.17 20.42 -3.27
C GLY A 214 -8.08 21.59 -3.64
N HIS A 215 -8.00 22.06 -4.89
CA HIS A 215 -8.84 23.12 -5.42
C HIS A 215 -10.11 22.54 -6.05
N GLU A 216 -11.15 23.37 -6.11
CA GLU A 216 -12.35 23.02 -6.86
C GLU A 216 -12.06 23.18 -8.36
N SER A 217 -12.31 22.12 -9.12
CA SER A 217 -12.22 22.11 -10.58
C SER A 217 -13.63 22.11 -11.19
N ASN A 218 -13.71 22.26 -12.50
CA ASN A 218 -14.93 22.09 -13.27
C ASN A 218 -15.46 20.63 -13.17
N ALA A 219 -16.58 20.33 -13.84
CA ALA A 219 -17.23 19.02 -13.81
C ALA A 219 -16.30 17.83 -14.11
N VAL A 220 -15.19 18.05 -14.82
CA VAL A 220 -14.12 17.06 -15.09
C VAL A 220 -13.63 16.35 -13.82
N LYS A 221 -13.70 17.01 -12.65
CA LYS A 221 -13.26 16.44 -11.37
C LYS A 221 -13.97 15.14 -10.99
N TYR A 222 -15.20 14.93 -11.44
CA TYR A 222 -15.99 13.72 -11.13
C TYR A 222 -15.53 12.50 -11.93
N TYR A 223 -14.69 12.71 -12.93
CA TYR A 223 -14.10 11.66 -13.77
C TYR A 223 -12.61 11.43 -13.44
N LEU A 224 -12.06 12.15 -12.46
CA LEU A 224 -10.68 11.94 -12.02
C LEU A 224 -10.62 10.69 -11.16
N ASN A 225 -9.63 9.84 -11.46
CA ASN A 225 -9.29 8.70 -10.61
C ASN A 225 -8.69 9.21 -9.28
N GLU A 226 -8.83 8.46 -8.20
CA GLU A 226 -8.16 8.74 -6.93
C GLU A 226 -6.64 8.72 -7.11
N MET A 227 -6.14 7.84 -7.99
CA MET A 227 -4.75 7.84 -8.40
C MET A 227 -4.44 9.05 -9.27
N VAL A 228 -3.51 9.89 -8.80
CA VAL A 228 -3.10 11.10 -9.50
C VAL A 228 -2.41 10.73 -10.80
N ASP A 229 -3.07 11.05 -11.92
CA ASP A 229 -2.62 10.71 -13.28
C ASP A 229 -1.57 11.71 -13.81
N PHE A 230 -0.50 11.89 -13.03
CA PHE A 230 0.66 12.70 -13.39
C PHE A 230 1.85 12.37 -12.49
N ASP A 231 3.05 12.24 -13.07
CA ASP A 231 4.29 12.05 -12.32
C ASP A 231 4.74 13.38 -11.68
N THR A 232 4.21 13.65 -10.48
CA THR A 232 4.50 14.87 -9.73
C THR A 232 5.96 14.95 -9.26
N ALA A 233 6.61 13.81 -9.01
CA ALA A 233 7.98 13.75 -8.55
C ALA A 233 8.95 14.12 -9.67
N ALA A 234 8.78 13.53 -10.86
CA ALA A 234 9.57 13.88 -12.05
C ALA A 234 9.44 15.38 -12.39
N ALA A 235 8.23 15.92 -12.32
CA ALA A 235 8.00 17.34 -12.57
C ALA A 235 8.68 18.24 -11.53
N PHE A 236 8.67 17.85 -10.25
CA PHE A 236 9.35 18.57 -9.18
C PHE A 236 10.87 18.56 -9.34
N HIS A 237 11.44 17.39 -9.63
CA HIS A 237 12.88 17.22 -9.85
C HIS A 237 13.35 17.67 -11.24
N ARG A 238 12.43 18.10 -12.12
CA ARG A 238 12.70 18.57 -13.49
C ARG A 238 13.40 17.51 -14.35
N ARG A 239 13.03 16.25 -14.15
CA ARG A 239 13.48 15.11 -14.98
C ARG A 239 12.35 14.60 -15.87
N ALA A 240 12.70 13.73 -16.81
CA ALA A 240 11.70 13.00 -17.58
C ALA A 240 10.94 12.02 -16.68
N SER A 241 9.64 11.85 -16.95
CA SER A 241 8.79 10.85 -16.33
C SER A 241 9.12 9.45 -16.87
N ASN A 242 9.03 8.42 -16.02
CA ASN A 242 9.11 7.04 -16.49
C ASN A 242 7.73 6.59 -16.99
N GLU A 243 7.30 7.09 -18.15
CA GLU A 243 5.94 6.89 -18.66
C GLU A 243 5.52 5.42 -18.75
N THR A 244 6.45 4.50 -19.01
CA THR A 244 6.15 3.07 -19.11
C THR A 244 5.77 2.49 -17.76
N VAL A 245 6.60 2.71 -16.73
CA VAL A 245 6.32 2.23 -15.36
C VAL A 245 5.11 2.96 -14.79
N GLN A 246 5.06 4.27 -14.96
CA GLN A 246 3.96 5.13 -14.55
C GLN A 246 2.62 4.71 -15.16
N ARG A 247 2.59 4.24 -16.41
CA ARG A 247 1.37 3.69 -17.04
C ARG A 247 0.96 2.34 -16.47
N GLU A 248 1.91 1.41 -16.30
CA GLU A 248 1.61 0.08 -15.75
C GLU A 248 1.12 0.18 -14.29
N LEU A 249 1.72 1.05 -13.48
CA LEU A 249 1.36 1.23 -12.08
C LEU A 249 0.01 1.90 -11.87
N ARG A 250 -0.41 2.73 -12.82
CA ARG A 250 -1.75 3.32 -12.85
C ARG A 250 -2.79 2.44 -13.54
N SER A 251 -2.40 1.26 -14.03
CA SER A 251 -3.32 0.34 -14.67
C SER A 251 -4.23 -0.33 -13.64
N ALA A 252 -5.53 -0.41 -13.96
CA ALA A 252 -6.50 -1.19 -13.19
C ALA A 252 -6.12 -2.69 -13.11
N THR A 253 -5.25 -3.17 -14.01
CA THR A 253 -4.84 -4.58 -14.09
C THR A 253 -3.51 -4.89 -13.39
N LEU A 254 -2.90 -3.91 -12.71
CA LEU A 254 -1.59 -4.09 -12.05
C LEU A 254 -1.54 -5.33 -11.15
N LEU A 255 -2.56 -5.49 -10.32
CA LEU A 255 -2.71 -6.58 -9.36
C LEU A 255 -3.69 -7.67 -9.85
N ALA A 256 -4.17 -7.56 -11.08
CA ALA A 256 -5.15 -8.49 -11.63
C ALA A 256 -4.53 -9.88 -11.80
N ASP A 257 -5.34 -10.88 -11.48
CA ASP A 257 -5.04 -12.27 -11.73
C ASP A 257 -5.66 -12.66 -13.07
N ASN A 258 -4.84 -12.88 -14.10
CA ASN A 258 -5.33 -13.24 -15.43
C ASN A 258 -5.93 -14.66 -15.49
N THR A 259 -5.81 -15.44 -14.41
CA THR A 259 -6.46 -16.74 -14.27
C THR A 259 -7.77 -16.67 -13.47
N ALA A 260 -8.18 -15.48 -13.02
CA ALA A 260 -9.47 -15.31 -12.36
C ALA A 260 -10.60 -15.85 -13.24
N PRO A 261 -11.49 -16.70 -12.70
CA PRO A 261 -12.54 -17.31 -13.49
C PRO A 261 -13.50 -16.22 -14.02
N LEU A 262 -13.64 -16.16 -15.35
CA LEU A 262 -14.56 -15.22 -16.02
C LEU A 262 -16.02 -15.70 -16.02
N GLY A 263 -16.25 -16.92 -15.52
CA GLY A 263 -17.57 -17.53 -15.43
C GLY A 263 -17.50 -18.88 -14.72
N LEU A 264 -18.66 -19.34 -14.27
CA LEU A 264 -18.79 -20.65 -13.65
C LEU A 264 -18.49 -21.75 -14.66
N THR A 265 -17.76 -22.78 -14.23
CA THR A 265 -17.63 -24.03 -14.98
C THR A 265 -18.97 -24.76 -15.04
N ASP A 266 -19.15 -25.66 -16.01
CA ASP A 266 -20.39 -26.43 -16.13
C ASP A 266 -20.66 -27.33 -14.92
N GLU A 267 -19.61 -27.75 -14.22
CA GLU A 267 -19.69 -28.50 -12.97
C GLU A 267 -20.24 -27.61 -11.83
N GLU A 268 -19.76 -26.37 -11.70
CA GLU A 268 -20.24 -25.40 -10.71
C GLU A 268 -21.67 -24.95 -11.01
N LYS A 269 -22.01 -24.70 -12.28
CA LYS A 269 -23.39 -24.43 -12.72
C LYS A 269 -24.33 -25.58 -12.34
N ARG A 270 -23.90 -26.84 -12.55
CA ARG A 270 -24.67 -28.03 -12.15
C ARG A 270 -24.82 -28.14 -10.63
N LYS A 271 -23.77 -27.83 -9.85
CA LYS A 271 -23.83 -27.82 -8.38
C LYS A 271 -24.76 -26.75 -7.82
N ILE A 272 -24.77 -25.54 -8.39
CA ILE A 272 -25.68 -24.47 -8.00
C ILE A 272 -27.13 -24.84 -8.35
N ASN A 273 -27.36 -25.41 -9.53
CA ASN A 273 -28.70 -25.84 -9.95
C ASN A 273 -29.30 -26.97 -9.11
N ARG A 274 -28.46 -27.76 -8.43
CA ARG A 274 -28.89 -28.83 -7.52
C ARG A 274 -29.15 -28.36 -6.09
N ASN A 275 -28.90 -27.09 -5.75
CA ASN A 275 -29.07 -26.56 -4.40
C ASN A 275 -30.01 -25.33 -4.39
N PRO A 276 -31.31 -25.50 -4.10
CA PRO A 276 -32.34 -24.46 -4.26
C PRO A 276 -32.10 -23.17 -3.47
N GLU A 277 -31.42 -23.25 -2.33
CA GLU A 277 -31.14 -22.07 -1.48
C GLU A 277 -30.11 -21.10 -2.10
N LYS A 278 -29.28 -21.58 -3.05
CA LYS A 278 -28.25 -20.74 -3.71
C LYS A 278 -28.77 -19.97 -4.93
N ARG A 279 -30.03 -20.20 -5.35
CA ARG A 279 -30.63 -19.50 -6.50
C ARG A 279 -30.95 -18.03 -6.22
N PHE A 280 -31.09 -17.63 -4.96
CA PHE A 280 -31.43 -16.25 -4.59
C PHE A 280 -30.25 -15.26 -4.71
N ALA A 281 -29.01 -15.74 -4.88
CA ALA A 281 -27.82 -14.88 -4.97
C ALA A 281 -27.38 -14.58 -6.42
N SER A 282 -27.92 -15.27 -7.44
CA SER A 282 -27.49 -15.11 -8.83
C SER A 282 -28.40 -14.25 -9.69
N GLY A 283 -29.47 -13.67 -9.12
CA GLY A 283 -30.49 -12.92 -9.87
C GLY A 283 -30.29 -11.41 -9.96
N VAL A 284 -29.12 -10.86 -9.56
CA VAL A 284 -28.90 -9.40 -9.49
C VAL A 284 -27.79 -8.92 -10.45
N ILE A 285 -27.36 -9.74 -11.41
CA ILE A 285 -26.39 -9.31 -12.44
C ILE A 285 -26.93 -9.68 -13.82
N GLU A 286 -28.11 -9.17 -14.16
CA GLU A 286 -28.53 -8.96 -15.54
C GLU A 286 -29.28 -7.62 -15.59
N GLU A 287 -28.52 -6.53 -15.79
CA GLU A 287 -28.90 -5.34 -16.57
C GLU A 287 -27.63 -4.59 -17.02
#